data_AF-A0A0B2R7G2-F1
#
_entry.id   AF-A0A0B2R7G2-F1
#
_cell.length_a   1.000
_cell.length_b   1.000
_cell.length_c   1.000
_cell.angle_alpha   90.00
_cell.angle_beta   90.00
_cell.angle_gamma   90.00
#
_symmetry.space_group_name_H-M   'P 1'
#
loop_
_entity.id
_entity.type
_entity.pdbx_description
1 polymer ?
#
loop_
_entity_poly.entity_id
_entity_poly.type
_entity_poly.pdbx_seq_one_letter_code
_entity_poly.pdbx_strand_id
1 'polypeptide(L)'
;MSISTNLMLTVKDINQILKDNTKNLKNLTVLNFDKCEFLRQIPDVSNLPNLEELSFEYCENLITFHNSIGVLNKLQILSAEGCWKLRLDLS
;
A
#
# COMPACT_ATOMS: atom_id res chain seq x y z
N MET A 1 -9.91 -6.53 5.11
CA MET A 1 -10.73 -5.34 5.37
C MET A 1 -10.79 -4.58 4.07
N SER A 2 -11.89 -4.68 3.31
CA SER A 2 -12.03 -3.92 2.07
C SER A 2 -12.37 -2.49 2.47
N ILE A 3 -11.43 -1.56 2.33
CA ILE A 3 -11.71 -0.14 2.51
C ILE A 3 -12.30 0.36 1.20
N SER A 4 -13.55 -0.02 0.91
CA SER A 4 -14.34 0.62 -0.14
C SER A 4 -15.25 1.66 0.49
N THR A 5 -14.73 2.87 0.68
CA THR A 5 -15.56 4.08 0.83
C THR A 5 -14.74 5.29 0.40
N ASN A 6 -15.37 6.13 -0.42
CA ASN A 6 -14.95 7.44 -0.90
C ASN A 6 -14.60 8.41 0.24
N LEU A 7 -13.48 8.19 0.91
CA LEU A 7 -12.82 9.14 1.78
C LEU A 7 -11.50 9.50 1.08
N MET A 8 -11.19 10.80 1.01
CA MET A 8 -9.90 11.30 0.54
C MET A 8 -8.79 10.80 1.47
N LEU A 9 -8.43 9.52 1.41
CA LEU A 9 -7.27 8.99 2.11
C LEU A 9 -6.05 9.45 1.33
N THR A 10 -5.39 10.48 1.85
CA THR A 10 -4.09 10.87 1.35
C THR A 10 -3.04 9.88 1.86
N VAL A 11 -1.87 9.87 1.22
CA VAL A 11 -0.71 9.09 1.70
C VAL A 11 -0.39 9.41 3.16
N LYS A 12 -0.63 10.65 3.62
CA LYS A 12 -0.42 11.05 5.02
C LYS A 12 -1.39 10.33 5.96
N ASP A 13 -2.66 10.24 5.58
CA ASP A 13 -3.68 9.57 6.39
C ASP A 13 -3.36 8.08 6.52
N ILE A 14 -2.96 7.44 5.42
CA ILE A 14 -2.58 6.02 5.42
C ILE A 14 -1.31 5.79 6.26
N ASN A 15 -0.27 6.62 6.09
CA ASN A 15 0.94 6.53 6.92
C ASN A 15 0.63 6.66 8.41
N GLN A 16 -0.26 7.59 8.78
CA GLN A 16 -0.66 7.77 10.16
C GLN A 16 -1.43 6.56 10.69
N ILE A 17 -2.38 6.02 9.91
CA ILE A 17 -3.13 4.81 10.26
C ILE A 17 -2.19 3.62 10.48
N LEU A 18 -1.23 3.40 9.57
CA LEU A 18 -0.26 2.31 9.68
C LEU A 18 0.62 2.46 10.93
N LYS A 19 1.09 3.68 11.22
CA LYS A 19 1.89 3.96 12.43
C LYS A 19 1.09 3.78 13.71
N ASP A 20 -0.11 4.33 13.79
CA ASP A 20 -0.91 4.30 15.02
C ASP A 20 -1.44 2.89 15.34
N ASN A 21 -1.62 2.07 14.31
CA ASN A 21 -2.15 0.71 14.46
C ASN A 21 -1.08 -0.38 14.36
N THR A 22 0.20 -0.03 14.44
CA THR A 22 1.35 -0.97 14.31
C THR A 22 1.14 -2.28 15.08
N LYS A 23 0.65 -2.23 16.33
CA LYS A 23 0.40 -3.44 17.15
C LYS A 23 -0.76 -4.29 16.62
N ASN A 24 -1.82 -3.65 16.12
CA ASN A 24 -3.03 -4.30 15.64
C ASN A 24 -2.84 -4.91 14.24
N LEU A 25 -1.97 -4.30 13.43
CA LEU A 25 -1.72 -4.72 12.05
C LEU A 25 -0.66 -5.82 11.92
N LYS A 26 -0.07 -6.29 13.02
CA LYS A 26 0.93 -7.37 12.98
C LYS A 26 0.40 -8.65 12.33
N ASN A 27 -0.89 -8.93 12.43
CA ASN A 27 -1.52 -10.12 11.86
C ASN A 27 -2.21 -9.84 10.51
N LEU A 28 -2.03 -8.64 9.94
CA LEU A 28 -2.58 -8.31 8.65
C LEU A 28 -1.84 -9.12 7.57
N THR A 29 -2.59 -9.94 6.84
CA THR A 29 -2.08 -10.76 5.73
C THR A 29 -2.39 -10.16 4.37
N VAL A 30 -3.44 -9.34 4.26
CA VAL A 30 -3.87 -8.71 3.00
C VAL A 30 -4.03 -7.21 3.20
N LEU A 31 -3.41 -6.41 2.32
CA LEU A 31 -3.57 -4.97 2.23
C LEU A 31 -3.95 -4.60 0.80
N ASN A 32 -5.12 -3.98 0.66
CA ASN A 32 -5.70 -3.65 -0.63
C ASN A 32 -5.95 -2.13 -0.71
N PHE A 33 -5.37 -1.51 -1.73
CA PHE A 33 -5.53 -0.10 -2.10
C PHE A 33 -6.16 0.07 -3.49
N ASP A 34 -6.78 -0.96 -4.04
CA ASP A 34 -7.28 -0.91 -5.41
C ASP A 34 -8.21 0.29 -5.62
N LYS A 35 -8.09 0.91 -6.80
CA LYS A 35 -8.90 2.06 -7.23
C LYS A 35 -8.79 3.28 -6.29
N CYS A 36 -7.71 3.38 -5.50
CA CYS A 36 -7.43 4.57 -4.70
C CYS A 36 -6.93 5.73 -5.60
N GLU A 37 -7.86 6.47 -6.19
CA GLU A 37 -7.56 7.53 -7.17
C GLU A 37 -6.65 8.64 -6.66
N PHE A 38 -6.60 8.89 -5.35
CA PHE A 38 -5.75 9.95 -4.76
C PHE A 38 -4.38 9.45 -4.29
N LEU A 39 -4.13 8.14 -4.36
CA LEU A 39 -2.89 7.54 -3.91
C LEU A 39 -1.77 7.84 -4.91
N ARG A 40 -0.80 8.65 -4.48
CA ARG A 40 0.38 8.99 -5.31
C ARG A 40 1.61 8.16 -4.97
N GLN A 41 1.66 7.58 -3.78
CA GLN A 41 2.75 6.75 -3.31
C GLN A 41 2.24 5.65 -2.38
N ILE A 42 2.74 4.42 -2.52
CA ILE A 42 2.54 3.38 -1.50
C ILE A 42 3.38 3.74 -0.26
N PRO A 43 2.77 3.82 0.94
CA PRO A 43 3.44 4.22 2.18
C PRO A 43 4.48 3.20 2.65
N ASP A 44 5.19 3.55 3.73
CA ASP A 44 6.05 2.60 4.44
C ASP A 44 5.21 1.47 5.06
N VAL A 45 5.48 0.24 4.60
CA VAL A 45 4.83 -1.00 5.01
C VAL A 45 5.75 -1.92 5.82
N SER A 46 6.91 -1.43 6.25
CA SER A 46 7.91 -2.19 7.02
C SER A 46 7.36 -2.83 8.31
N ASN A 47 6.29 -2.25 8.86
CA ASN A 47 5.61 -2.71 10.07
C ASN A 47 4.54 -3.80 9.84
N LEU A 48 4.44 -4.37 8.64
CA LEU A 48 3.47 -5.41 8.30
C LEU A 48 4.20 -6.77 8.09
N PRO A 49 4.73 -7.39 9.16
CA PRO A 49 5.65 -8.53 9.04
C PRO A 49 4.98 -9.81 8.51
N ASN A 50 3.64 -9.87 8.55
CA ASN A 50 2.85 -11.01 8.10
C ASN A 50 2.08 -10.73 6.80
N LEU A 51 2.39 -9.64 6.10
CA LEU A 51 1.72 -9.32 4.85
C LEU A 51 2.09 -10.34 3.77
N GLU A 52 1.08 -10.97 3.20
CA GLU A 52 1.18 -11.99 2.15
C GLU A 52 0.69 -11.44 0.80
N GLU A 53 -0.25 -10.50 0.81
CA GLU A 53 -0.80 -9.87 -0.38
C GLU A 53 -0.84 -8.35 -0.23
N LEU A 54 -0.29 -7.65 -1.24
CA LEU A 54 -0.40 -6.22 -1.42
C LEU A 54 -0.95 -5.93 -2.82
N SER A 55 -2.16 -5.37 -2.86
CA SER A 55 -2.81 -4.97 -4.12
C SER A 55 -3.01 -3.46 -4.14
N PHE A 56 -2.71 -2.84 -5.28
CA PHE A 56 -2.98 -1.43 -5.55
C PHE A 56 -3.38 -1.23 -7.01
N GLU A 57 -4.17 -2.16 -7.55
CA GLU A 57 -4.62 -2.13 -8.93
C GLU A 57 -5.47 -0.90 -9.21
N TYR A 58 -5.42 -0.40 -10.45
CA TYR A 58 -6.21 0.72 -10.94
C TYR A 58 -6.02 2.02 -10.12
N CYS A 59 -4.89 2.18 -9.42
CA CYS A 59 -4.48 3.46 -8.83
C CYS A 59 -3.84 4.35 -9.90
N GLU A 60 -4.67 5.06 -10.68
CA GLU A 60 -4.24 5.79 -11.87
C GLU A 60 -3.29 6.97 -11.58
N ASN A 61 -3.31 7.50 -10.36
CA ASN A 61 -2.42 8.60 -9.92
C ASN A 61 -1.19 8.13 -9.14
N LEU A 62 -0.99 6.81 -8.99
CA LEU A 62 0.16 6.25 -8.30
C LEU A 62 1.43 6.48 -9.12
N ILE A 63 2.43 7.13 -8.53
CA ILE A 63 3.70 7.49 -9.17
C ILE A 63 4.82 6.55 -8.72
N THR A 64 4.85 6.18 -7.44
CA THR A 64 5.95 5.41 -6.85
C THR A 64 5.46 4.57 -5.66
N PHE A 65 6.34 3.77 -5.07
CA PHE A 65 6.13 3.01 -3.84
C PHE A 65 7.34 3.14 -2.91
N HIS A 66 7.13 3.00 -1.60
CA HIS A 66 8.23 2.97 -0.65
C HIS A 66 9.04 1.66 -0.74
N ASN A 67 10.37 1.74 -0.62
CA ASN A 67 11.29 0.59 -0.72
C ASN A 67 11.04 -0.52 0.33
N SER A 68 10.25 -0.23 1.37
CA SER A 68 9.83 -1.22 2.37
C SER A 68 9.10 -2.43 1.77
N ILE A 69 8.51 -2.32 0.57
CA ILE A 69 7.92 -3.49 -0.10
C ILE A 69 8.98 -4.59 -0.30
N GLY A 70 10.22 -4.20 -0.64
CA GLY A 70 11.31 -5.13 -0.91
C GLY A 70 11.83 -5.91 0.30
N VAL A 71 11.41 -5.54 1.53
CA VAL A 71 11.82 -6.24 2.76
C VAL A 71 10.70 -7.08 3.38
N LEU A 72 9.55 -7.19 2.71
CA LEU A 72 8.42 -7.99 3.18
C LEU A 72 8.64 -9.49 2.91
N ASN A 73 9.21 -10.19 3.89
CA ASN A 73 9.62 -11.60 3.75
C ASN A 73 8.47 -12.59 3.46
N LYS A 74 7.22 -12.23 3.74
CA LYS A 74 6.05 -13.10 3.54
C LYS A 74 5.20 -12.73 2.33
N LEU A 75 5.54 -11.65 1.63
CA LEU A 75 4.78 -11.18 0.48
C LEU A 75 4.87 -12.20 -0.66
N GLN A 76 3.73 -12.73 -1.06
CA GLN A 76 3.58 -13.71 -2.14
C GLN A 76 2.91 -13.09 -3.36
N ILE A 77 1.99 -12.14 -3.14
CA ILE A 77 1.22 -11.48 -4.19
C ILE A 77 1.47 -9.98 -4.11
N LEU A 78 1.92 -9.41 -5.23
CA LEU A 78 2.04 -7.98 -5.45
C LEU A 78 1.35 -7.63 -6.76
N SER A 79 0.22 -6.91 -6.69
CA SER A 79 -0.52 -6.49 -7.89
C SER A 79 -0.54 -4.98 -8.05
N ALA A 80 -0.21 -4.56 -9.27
CA ALA A 80 -0.08 -3.16 -9.71
C ALA A 80 -0.79 -2.93 -11.06
N GLU A 81 -1.73 -3.81 -11.42
CA GLU A 81 -2.45 -3.74 -12.70
C GLU A 81 -3.10 -2.36 -12.85
N GLY A 82 -3.12 -1.78 -14.06
CA GLY A 82 -3.78 -0.50 -14.28
C GLY A 82 -3.10 0.75 -13.68
N CYS A 83 -1.94 0.62 -13.02
CA CYS A 83 -1.17 1.77 -12.51
C CYS A 83 -0.29 2.41 -13.58
N TRP A 84 -0.88 3.09 -14.55
CA TRP A 84 -0.15 3.57 -15.75
C TRP A 84 0.90 4.66 -15.48
N LYS A 85 0.79 5.39 -14.36
CA LYS A 85 1.77 6.41 -13.93
C LYS A 85 2.88 5.86 -13.04
N LEU A 86 2.81 4.59 -12.62
CA LEU A 86 3.79 4.01 -11.71
C LEU A 86 5.15 3.89 -12.37
N ARG A 87 6.19 4.36 -11.69
CA ARG A 87 7.59 4.28 -12.13
C ARG A 87 8.44 3.77 -10.97
N LEU A 88 9.56 3.12 -11.30
CA LEU A 88 10.59 2.80 -10.32
C LEU A 88 11.29 4.10 -9.94
N ASP A 89 11.25 4.46 -8.66
CA ASP A 89 12.05 5.54 -8.12
C ASP A 89 13.44 4.99 -7.78
N LEU A 90 14.45 5.39 -8.57
CA LEU A 90 15.83 4.91 -8.45
C LEU A 90 16.72 5.86 -7.63
N SER A 91 16.13 6.82 -6.89
CA SER A 91 16.88 7.75 -6.04
C SER A 91 17.18 7.19 -4.65
#